data_AF-A0A3J8XRS5-F1
#
_entry.id   AF-A0A3J8XRS5-F1
#
_cell.length_a   1.000
_cell.length_b   1.000
_cell.length_c   1.000
_cell.angle_alpha   90.00
_cell.angle_beta   90.00
_cell.angle_gamma   90.00
#
_symmetry.space_group_name_H-M   'P 1'
#
loop_
_entity.id
_entity.type
_entity.pdbx_description
1 polymer ?
#
loop_
_entity_poly.entity_id
_entity_poly.type
_entity_poly.pdbx_seq_one_letter_code
_entity_poly.pdbx_strand_id
1 'polypeptide(L)'
;MDKKKGGADQVVIVMTYKQALRVAARESKSVRRSLVDQLESMQQQLQQKITSKHSTNGLEEFRKARALKMTVDTMKDLFGFLPNLAPEAKQVVAASLVNPVVGANVIPLPMINEHYYSASEVGAKLKISANKVGRIANTYMLKTEQYGKWFIDKSPYSDKQVESFRYNNRGVRKIEEILDAENNAEFGT
;
A
#
# COMPACT_ATOMS: atom_id res chain seq x y z
N MET A 1 -15.77 18.43 54.63
CA MET A 1 -14.58 19.15 55.11
C MET A 1 -14.78 20.63 54.82
N ASP A 2 -15.41 21.30 55.77
CA ASP A 2 -15.69 22.73 55.75
C ASP A 2 -14.41 23.54 55.95
N LYS A 3 -14.05 24.35 54.95
CA LYS A 3 -13.07 25.43 55.11
C LYS A 3 -13.84 26.74 55.28
N LYS A 4 -14.18 27.07 56.53
CA LYS A 4 -14.64 28.42 56.92
C LYS A 4 -13.49 29.42 56.70
N LYS A 5 -13.57 30.23 55.66
CA LYS A 5 -12.97 31.57 55.60
C LYS A 5 -14.10 32.58 55.51
N GLY A 6 -14.27 33.38 56.57
CA GLY A 6 -15.34 34.35 56.75
C GLY A 6 -16.46 33.80 57.64
N GLY A 7 -16.74 34.48 58.75
CA GLY A 7 -17.55 34.01 59.89
C GLY A 7 -19.06 33.83 59.68
N ALA A 8 -19.51 33.41 58.51
CA ALA A 8 -20.89 32.99 58.26
C ALA A 8 -20.94 31.48 57.99
N ASP A 9 -22.00 30.80 58.43
CA ASP A 9 -22.27 29.42 58.03
C ASP A 9 -22.52 29.39 56.52
N GLN A 10 -21.60 28.79 55.77
CA GLN A 10 -21.70 28.65 54.33
C GLN A 10 -22.31 27.29 54.01
N VAL A 11 -23.55 27.30 53.52
CA VAL A 11 -24.20 26.09 53.00
C VAL A 11 -23.78 25.90 51.54
N VAL A 12 -23.02 24.84 51.25
CA VAL A 12 -22.62 24.51 49.88
C VAL A 12 -23.72 23.69 49.22
N ILE A 13 -24.41 24.28 48.24
CA ILE A 13 -25.46 23.61 47.45
C ILE A 13 -24.87 23.11 46.14
N VAL A 14 -24.98 21.81 45.88
CA VAL A 14 -24.57 21.20 44.60
C VAL A 14 -25.69 21.40 43.57
N MET A 15 -25.39 21.98 42.41
CA MET A 15 -26.36 22.21 41.35
C MET A 15 -25.76 22.01 39.96
N THR A 16 -26.60 21.66 38.99
CA THR A 16 -26.19 21.54 37.58
C THR A 16 -25.89 22.90 36.96
N TYR A 17 -25.08 22.94 35.90
CA TYR A 17 -24.75 24.18 35.18
C TYR A 17 -25.99 25.00 34.77
N LYS A 18 -27.02 24.33 34.23
CA LYS A 18 -28.30 24.97 33.87
C LYS A 18 -29.10 25.47 35.08
N GLN A 19 -28.92 24.87 36.27
CA GLN A 19 -29.51 25.38 37.50
C GLN A 19 -28.73 26.60 38.01
N ALA A 20 -27.41 26.57 37.97
CA ALA A 20 -26.55 27.71 38.35
C ALA A 20 -26.83 28.96 37.49
N LEU A 21 -27.00 28.80 36.18
CA LEU A 21 -27.40 29.90 35.29
C LEU A 21 -28.78 30.48 35.64
N ARG A 22 -29.75 29.63 35.99
CA ARG A 22 -31.09 30.07 36.41
C ARG A 22 -31.06 30.82 37.75
N VAL A 23 -30.16 30.46 38.65
CA VAL A 23 -29.94 31.17 39.92
C VAL A 23 -29.29 32.52 39.65
N ALA A 24 -28.22 32.58 38.86
CA ALA A 24 -27.55 33.83 38.48
C ALA A 24 -28.50 34.83 37.80
N ALA A 25 -29.49 34.35 37.03
CA ALA A 25 -30.48 35.19 36.38
C ALA A 25 -31.39 35.97 37.36
N ARG A 26 -31.54 35.51 38.60
CA ARG A 26 -32.36 36.16 39.65
C ARG A 26 -31.62 37.29 40.36
N GLU A 27 -30.30 37.35 40.22
CA GLU A 27 -29.46 38.38 40.83
C GLU A 27 -29.50 39.70 40.05
N SER A 28 -28.99 40.75 40.70
CA SER A 28 -28.82 42.07 40.10
C SER A 28 -27.95 42.04 38.84
N LYS A 29 -28.12 43.01 37.94
CA LYS A 29 -27.50 43.02 36.59
C LYS A 29 -25.97 42.89 36.61
N SER A 30 -25.30 43.55 37.55
CA SER A 30 -23.84 43.50 37.71
C SER A 30 -23.38 42.14 38.22
N VAL A 31 -24.05 41.61 39.24
CA VAL A 31 -23.74 40.30 39.85
C VAL A 31 -23.98 39.17 38.84
N ARG A 32 -25.09 39.23 38.09
CA ARG A 32 -25.40 38.25 37.04
C ARG A 32 -24.30 38.14 36.00
N ARG A 33 -23.78 39.26 35.50
CA ARG A 33 -22.72 39.27 34.49
C ARG A 33 -21.47 38.55 35.00
N SER A 34 -21.00 38.93 36.19
CA SER A 34 -19.82 38.30 36.80
C SER A 34 -20.01 36.80 37.05
N LEU A 35 -21.20 36.37 37.49
CA LEU A 35 -21.47 34.95 37.73
C LEU A 35 -21.54 34.14 36.43
N VAL A 36 -22.14 34.70 35.38
CA VAL A 36 -22.19 34.05 34.05
C VAL A 36 -20.79 33.91 33.48
N ASP A 37 -19.95 34.94 33.53
CA ASP A 37 -18.56 34.90 33.05
C ASP A 37 -17.73 33.82 33.80
N GLN A 38 -17.94 33.68 35.12
CA GLN A 38 -17.30 32.62 35.92
C GLN A 38 -17.81 31.22 35.54
N LEU A 39 -19.12 31.06 35.34
CA LEU A 39 -19.70 29.78 34.94
C LEU A 39 -19.22 29.36 33.55
N GLU A 40 -19.17 30.29 32.59
CA GLU A 40 -18.65 30.04 31.24
C GLU A 40 -17.17 29.67 31.24
N SER A 41 -16.34 30.38 32.00
CA SER A 41 -14.91 30.06 32.10
C SER A 41 -14.68 28.69 32.76
N MET A 42 -15.45 28.32 33.78
CA MET A 42 -15.43 26.95 34.34
C MET A 42 -15.85 25.88 33.33
N GLN A 43 -16.86 26.15 32.50
CA GLN A 43 -17.29 25.21 31.45
C GLN A 43 -16.22 25.03 30.37
N GLN A 44 -15.57 26.13 29.95
CA GLN A 44 -14.48 26.09 28.97
C GLN A 44 -13.28 25.28 29.51
N GLN A 45 -12.93 25.43 30.78
CA GLN A 45 -11.88 24.63 31.43
C GLN A 45 -12.24 23.14 31.47
N LEU A 46 -13.49 22.79 31.76
CA LEU A 46 -13.95 21.39 31.74
C LEU A 46 -13.90 20.81 30.32
N GLN A 47 -14.32 21.58 29.30
CA GLN A 47 -14.23 21.16 27.90
C GLN A 47 -12.79 20.96 27.44
N GLN A 48 -11.88 21.90 27.75
CA GLN A 48 -10.45 21.77 27.44
C GLN A 48 -9.80 20.54 28.09
N LYS A 49 -10.20 20.21 29.32
CA LYS A 49 -9.70 19.04 30.07
C LYS A 49 -10.24 17.70 29.52
N ILE A 50 -11.39 17.73 28.83
CA ILE A 50 -11.95 16.58 28.11
C ILE A 50 -11.23 16.43 26.75
N THR A 51 -10.96 17.53 26.04
CA THR A 51 -10.25 17.48 24.75
C THR A 51 -8.79 17.07 24.89
N SER A 52 -8.12 17.36 26.01
CA SER A 52 -6.70 17.03 26.23
C SER A 52 -6.44 15.58 26.69
N LYS A 53 -7.46 14.85 27.16
CA LYS A 53 -7.32 13.46 27.67
C LYS A 53 -7.50 12.38 26.60
N HIS A 54 -7.97 12.74 25.41
CA HIS A 54 -8.19 11.79 24.32
C HIS A 54 -7.06 11.87 23.30
N SER A 55 -5.81 11.59 23.72
CA SER A 55 -4.76 11.29 22.74
C SER A 55 -5.07 9.91 22.16
N THR A 56 -5.85 9.91 21.08
CA THR A 56 -6.25 8.73 20.27
C THR A 56 -5.07 7.96 19.70
N ASN A 57 -3.86 8.53 19.80
CA ASN A 57 -2.67 8.07 19.09
C ASN A 57 -2.24 6.65 19.50
N GLY A 58 -2.22 6.33 20.81
CA GLY A 58 -1.76 5.01 21.27
C GLY A 58 -2.68 3.85 20.86
N LEU A 59 -4.00 4.09 20.78
CA LEU A 59 -4.94 3.06 20.33
C LEU A 59 -4.85 2.84 18.82
N GLU A 60 -4.61 3.90 18.05
CA GLU A 60 -4.37 3.81 16.60
C GLU A 60 -3.04 3.12 16.30
N GLU A 61 -1.97 3.45 17.01
CA GLU A 61 -0.68 2.77 16.93
C GLU A 61 -0.81 1.29 17.27
N PHE A 62 -1.55 0.95 18.33
CA PHE A 62 -1.81 -0.45 18.69
C PHE A 62 -2.61 -1.19 17.62
N ARG A 63 -3.63 -0.54 17.03
CA ARG A 63 -4.41 -1.12 15.91
C ARG A 63 -3.51 -1.35 14.69
N LYS A 64 -2.65 -0.39 14.33
CA LYS A 64 -1.67 -0.52 13.24
C LYS A 64 -0.67 -1.65 13.50
N ALA A 65 -0.10 -1.73 14.70
CA ALA A 65 0.82 -2.79 15.09
C ALA A 65 0.16 -4.18 15.06
N ARG A 66 -1.10 -4.28 15.53
CA ARG A 66 -1.87 -5.52 15.45
C ARG A 66 -2.18 -5.92 14.01
N ALA A 67 -2.60 -4.96 13.18
CA ALA A 67 -2.83 -5.20 11.76
C ALA A 67 -1.55 -5.69 11.07
N LEU A 68 -0.41 -5.05 11.35
CA LEU A 68 0.89 -5.46 10.83
C LEU A 68 1.21 -6.91 11.23
N LYS A 69 1.02 -7.27 12.51
CA LYS A 69 1.22 -8.65 12.96
C LYS A 69 0.36 -9.64 12.17
N MET A 70 -0.93 -9.36 12.01
CA MET A 70 -1.84 -10.20 11.24
C MET A 70 -1.41 -10.31 9.76
N THR A 71 -0.92 -9.23 9.14
CA THR A 71 -0.40 -9.28 7.77
C THR A 71 0.88 -10.12 7.66
N VAL A 72 1.75 -10.09 8.66
CA VAL A 72 2.97 -10.91 8.67
C VAL A 72 2.65 -12.40 8.86
N ASP A 73 1.69 -12.72 9.74
CA ASP A 73 1.28 -14.10 9.97
C ASP A 73 0.62 -14.68 8.71
N THR A 74 -0.31 -13.94 8.09
CA THR A 74 -0.93 -14.37 6.80
C THR A 74 0.09 -14.49 5.66
N MET A 75 1.08 -13.59 5.60
CA MET A 75 2.19 -13.68 4.63
C MET A 75 3.00 -14.97 4.80
N LYS A 76 3.29 -15.38 6.05
CA LYS A 76 4.00 -16.64 6.32
C LYS A 76 3.18 -17.85 5.84
N ASP A 77 1.89 -17.86 6.13
CA ASP A 77 0.99 -18.92 5.69
C ASP A 77 0.95 -19.01 4.15
N LEU A 78 0.80 -17.88 3.47
CA LEU A 78 0.82 -17.82 2.00
C LEU A 78 2.13 -18.36 1.41
N PHE A 79 3.27 -18.03 2.01
CA PHE A 79 4.56 -18.56 1.56
C PHE A 79 4.73 -20.04 1.87
N GLY A 80 4.09 -20.56 2.91
CA GLY A 80 3.96 -21.99 3.17
C GLY A 80 3.15 -22.72 2.10
N PHE A 81 2.04 -22.12 1.65
CA PHE A 81 1.22 -22.67 0.56
C PHE A 81 1.90 -22.59 -0.82
N LEU A 82 2.81 -21.63 -1.02
CA LEU A 82 3.49 -21.37 -2.29
C LEU A 82 5.02 -21.51 -2.15
N PRO A 83 5.56 -22.73 -1.91
CA PRO A 83 6.98 -22.92 -1.61
C PRO A 83 7.90 -22.50 -2.78
N ASN A 84 7.45 -22.72 -4.01
CA ASN A 84 8.21 -22.43 -5.25
C ASN A 84 8.05 -20.99 -5.75
N LEU A 85 7.50 -20.09 -4.94
CA LEU A 85 7.32 -18.69 -5.33
C LEU A 85 8.68 -17.98 -5.45
N ALA A 86 8.88 -17.29 -6.57
CA ALA A 86 10.10 -16.54 -6.85
C ALA A 86 10.38 -15.49 -5.77
N PRO A 87 11.65 -15.21 -5.44
CA PRO A 87 12.02 -14.25 -4.39
C PRO A 87 11.50 -12.82 -4.69
N GLU A 88 11.49 -12.42 -5.96
CA GLU A 88 10.96 -11.12 -6.39
C GLU A 88 9.45 -11.04 -6.14
N ALA A 89 8.72 -12.13 -6.41
CA ALA A 89 7.29 -12.20 -6.14
C ALA A 89 7.00 -12.17 -4.63
N LYS A 90 7.82 -12.84 -3.81
CA LYS A 90 7.74 -12.74 -2.33
C LYS A 90 7.93 -11.31 -1.85
N GLN A 91 8.90 -10.58 -2.43
CA GLN A 91 9.12 -9.17 -2.12
C GLN A 91 7.93 -8.29 -2.50
N VAL A 92 7.32 -8.49 -3.67
CA VAL A 92 6.11 -7.75 -4.08
C VAL A 92 4.95 -8.00 -3.12
N VAL A 93 4.71 -9.26 -2.73
CA VAL A 93 3.67 -9.61 -1.75
C VAL A 93 3.94 -8.92 -0.41
N ALA A 94 5.18 -8.96 0.07
CA ALA A 94 5.58 -8.29 1.32
C ALA A 94 5.31 -6.77 1.25
N ALA A 95 5.78 -6.11 0.19
CA ALA A 95 5.60 -4.67 -0.02
C ALA A 95 4.12 -4.29 -0.13
N SER A 96 3.33 -5.09 -0.86
CA SER A 96 1.90 -4.84 -1.07
C SER A 96 1.08 -4.96 0.21
N LEU A 97 1.49 -5.84 1.14
CA LEU A 97 0.81 -6.04 2.42
C LEU A 97 1.27 -5.04 3.49
N VAL A 98 2.57 -4.77 3.58
CA VAL A 98 3.18 -3.98 4.67
C VAL A 98 3.08 -2.48 4.43
N ASN A 99 3.39 -2.00 3.22
CA ASN A 99 3.47 -0.56 2.94
C ASN A 99 2.14 0.19 3.22
N PRO A 100 0.96 -0.35 2.87
CA PRO A 100 -0.32 0.32 3.18
C PRO A 100 -0.60 0.41 4.69
N VAL A 101 -0.20 -0.60 5.47
CA VAL A 101 -0.44 -0.64 6.92
C VAL A 101 0.44 0.37 7.65
N VAL A 102 1.69 0.52 7.22
CA VAL A 102 2.64 1.48 7.78
C VAL A 102 2.37 2.90 7.28
N GLY A 103 1.78 3.06 6.10
CA GLY A 103 1.57 4.36 5.46
C GLY A 103 2.86 4.97 4.91
N ALA A 104 3.91 4.16 4.77
CA ALA A 104 5.20 4.53 4.20
C ALA A 104 5.72 3.40 3.31
N ASN A 105 6.51 3.75 2.30
CA ASN A 105 7.16 2.77 1.43
C ASN A 105 8.40 2.19 2.12
N VAL A 106 8.19 1.27 3.06
CA VAL A 106 9.25 0.64 3.86
C VAL A 106 9.95 -0.47 3.07
N ILE A 107 9.17 -1.27 2.35
CA ILE A 107 9.69 -2.35 1.51
C ILE A 107 9.63 -1.88 0.06
N PRO A 108 10.78 -1.62 -0.58
CA PRO A 108 10.80 -1.20 -1.97
C PRO A 108 10.31 -2.34 -2.88
N LEU A 109 9.61 -1.97 -3.96
CA LEU A 109 9.25 -2.91 -5.01
C LEU A 109 10.53 -3.35 -5.77
N PRO A 110 10.60 -4.61 -6.22
CA PRO A 110 11.73 -5.07 -7.01
C PRO A 110 11.81 -4.32 -8.34
N MET A 111 13.03 -4.00 -8.75
CA MET A 111 13.29 -3.38 -10.05
C MET A 111 13.38 -4.46 -11.12
N ILE A 112 12.69 -4.27 -12.24
CA ILE A 112 12.78 -5.16 -13.40
C ILE A 112 14.10 -4.85 -14.11
N ASN A 113 15.07 -5.77 -14.04
CA ASN A 113 16.37 -5.58 -14.69
C ASN A 113 16.31 -5.84 -16.20
N GLU A 114 15.50 -6.80 -16.65
CA GLU A 114 15.42 -7.19 -18.06
C GLU A 114 13.97 -7.54 -18.44
N HIS A 115 13.50 -6.94 -19.54
CA HIS A 115 12.20 -7.25 -20.11
C HIS A 115 12.30 -8.40 -21.10
N TYR A 116 11.48 -9.43 -20.89
CA TYR A 116 11.37 -10.58 -21.79
C TYR A 116 10.09 -10.49 -22.62
N TYR A 117 10.23 -10.65 -23.93
CA TYR A 117 9.15 -10.57 -24.91
C TYR A 117 8.78 -11.96 -25.42
N SER A 118 7.50 -12.23 -25.56
CA SER A 118 6.99 -13.41 -26.26
C SER A 118 7.27 -13.33 -27.77
N ALA A 119 7.28 -14.49 -28.45
CA ALA A 119 7.43 -14.53 -29.91
C ALA A 119 6.39 -13.67 -30.65
N SER A 120 5.17 -13.56 -30.11
CA SER A 120 4.11 -12.71 -30.65
C SER A 120 4.43 -11.23 -30.53
N GLU A 121 4.95 -10.78 -29.39
CA GLU A 121 5.35 -9.38 -29.19
C GLU A 121 6.55 -9.00 -30.05
N VAL A 122 7.54 -9.90 -30.17
CA VAL A 122 8.68 -9.71 -31.07
C VAL A 122 8.21 -9.62 -32.52
N GLY A 123 7.30 -10.50 -32.93
CA GLY A 123 6.71 -10.48 -34.26
C GLY A 123 5.97 -9.18 -34.55
N ALA A 124 5.17 -8.69 -33.59
CA ALA A 124 4.47 -7.42 -33.72
C ALA A 124 5.45 -6.23 -33.87
N LYS A 125 6.56 -6.21 -33.11
CA LYS A 125 7.60 -5.17 -33.23
C LYS A 125 8.27 -5.16 -34.60
N LEU A 126 8.60 -6.34 -35.12
CA LEU A 126 9.31 -6.52 -36.39
C LEU A 126 8.36 -6.68 -37.60
N LYS A 127 7.04 -6.55 -37.39
CA LYS A 127 5.98 -6.77 -38.41
C LYS A 127 6.05 -8.15 -39.10
N ILE A 128 6.47 -9.18 -38.37
CA ILE A 128 6.51 -10.57 -38.84
C ILE A 128 5.58 -11.47 -37.99
N SER A 129 5.23 -12.64 -38.51
CA SER A 129 4.43 -13.61 -37.74
C SER A 129 5.25 -14.24 -36.60
N ALA A 130 4.58 -14.58 -35.49
CA ALA A 130 5.21 -15.29 -34.36
C ALA A 130 5.86 -16.62 -34.79
N ASN A 131 5.28 -17.30 -35.80
CA ASN A 131 5.84 -18.52 -36.37
C ASN A 131 7.17 -18.25 -37.11
N LYS A 132 7.30 -17.13 -37.83
CA LYS A 132 8.57 -16.76 -38.48
C LYS A 132 9.66 -16.50 -37.44
N VAL A 133 9.34 -15.78 -36.36
CA VAL A 133 10.26 -15.58 -35.21
C VAL A 133 10.74 -16.92 -34.65
N GLY A 134 9.82 -17.85 -34.40
CA GLY A 134 10.15 -19.17 -33.87
C GLY A 134 11.03 -20.00 -34.80
N ARG A 135 10.80 -19.91 -36.13
CA ARG A 135 11.63 -20.57 -37.14
C ARG A 135 13.05 -20.01 -37.14
N ILE A 136 13.22 -18.69 -37.22
CA ILE A 136 14.53 -18.02 -37.17
C ILE A 136 15.27 -18.44 -35.88
N ALA A 137 14.59 -18.39 -34.73
CA ALA A 137 15.20 -18.76 -33.47
C ALA A 137 15.68 -20.22 -33.41
N ASN A 138 14.98 -21.15 -34.08
CA ASN A 138 15.41 -22.54 -34.18
C ASN A 138 16.56 -22.71 -35.19
N THR A 139 16.46 -22.13 -36.38
CA THR A 139 17.47 -22.24 -37.46
C THR A 139 18.83 -21.71 -37.02
N TYR A 140 18.85 -20.56 -36.35
CA TYR A 140 20.06 -19.91 -35.88
C TYR A 140 20.42 -20.25 -34.43
N MET A 141 19.73 -21.22 -33.82
CA MET A 141 19.96 -21.68 -32.44
C MET A 141 19.99 -20.53 -31.41
N LEU A 142 19.08 -19.56 -31.55
CA LEU A 142 18.99 -18.39 -30.68
C LEU A 142 18.32 -18.68 -29.34
N LYS A 143 17.86 -19.91 -29.08
CA LYS A 143 17.22 -20.32 -27.83
C LYS A 143 18.24 -20.63 -26.72
N THR A 144 19.12 -19.67 -26.46
CA THR A 144 20.15 -19.76 -25.42
C THR A 144 19.88 -18.74 -24.31
N GLU A 145 20.48 -18.95 -23.14
CA GLU A 145 20.36 -18.05 -21.98
C GLU A 145 20.81 -16.61 -22.30
N GLN A 146 21.68 -16.43 -23.29
CA GLN A 146 22.12 -15.11 -23.74
C GLN A 146 21.02 -14.26 -24.39
N TYR A 147 20.08 -14.92 -25.09
CA TYR A 147 19.06 -14.26 -25.92
C TYR A 147 17.65 -14.35 -25.32
N GLY A 148 17.50 -14.99 -24.17
CA GLY A 148 16.22 -15.17 -23.52
C GLY A 148 16.23 -16.26 -22.47
N LYS A 149 15.03 -16.59 -21.97
CA LYS A 149 14.85 -17.62 -20.95
C LYS A 149 13.58 -18.42 -21.22
N TRP A 150 13.58 -19.67 -20.77
CA TRP A 150 12.40 -20.51 -20.78
C TRP A 150 11.48 -20.18 -19.61
N PHE A 151 10.20 -20.00 -19.91
CA PHE A 151 9.13 -19.78 -18.94
C PHE A 151 8.13 -20.92 -19.04
N ILE A 152 7.60 -21.34 -17.89
CA ILE A 152 6.46 -22.25 -17.83
C ILE A 152 5.20 -21.39 -18.00
N ASP A 153 4.44 -21.64 -19.06
CA ASP A 153 3.22 -20.93 -19.39
C ASP A 153 2.01 -21.88 -19.42
N LYS A 154 0.81 -21.31 -19.32
CA LYS A 154 -0.43 -22.08 -19.53
C LYS A 154 -0.66 -22.25 -21.02
N SER A 155 -1.02 -23.46 -21.46
CA SER A 155 -1.42 -23.64 -22.87
C SER A 155 -2.64 -22.76 -23.20
N PRO A 156 -2.65 -22.05 -24.34
CA PRO A 156 -3.77 -21.17 -24.69
C PRO A 156 -5.11 -21.90 -24.85
N TYR A 157 -5.07 -23.18 -25.25
CA TYR A 157 -6.25 -23.97 -25.63
C TYR A 157 -6.39 -25.27 -24.82
N SER A 158 -5.59 -25.46 -23.78
CA SER A 158 -5.56 -26.69 -22.99
C SER A 158 -5.17 -26.40 -21.55
N ASP A 159 -5.54 -27.29 -20.63
CA ASP A 159 -5.17 -27.18 -19.22
C ASP A 159 -3.73 -27.64 -18.93
N LYS A 160 -2.99 -28.08 -19.96
CA LYS A 160 -1.58 -28.45 -19.84
C LYS A 160 -0.68 -27.22 -19.67
N GLN A 161 0.42 -27.41 -18.95
CA GLN A 161 1.52 -26.46 -18.88
C GLN A 161 2.49 -26.69 -20.04
N VAL A 162 3.03 -25.62 -20.61
CA VAL A 162 3.93 -25.68 -21.77
C VAL A 162 5.11 -24.76 -21.55
N GLU A 163 6.29 -25.20 -21.98
CA GLU A 163 7.48 -24.35 -21.97
C GLU A 163 7.46 -23.39 -23.15
N SER A 164 7.62 -22.11 -22.87
CA SER A 164 7.63 -21.02 -23.85
C SER A 164 8.91 -20.20 -23.69
N PHE A 165 9.65 -20.03 -24.78
CA PHE A 165 10.86 -19.20 -24.78
C PHE A 165 10.49 -17.73 -24.95
N ARG A 166 10.99 -16.88 -24.05
CA ARG A 166 10.84 -15.42 -24.15
C ARG A 166 12.18 -14.76 -24.41
N TYR A 167 12.20 -13.84 -25.36
CA TYR A 167 13.39 -13.17 -25.87
C TYR A 167 13.71 -11.92 -25.07
N ASN A 168 14.98 -11.71 -24.74
CA ASN A 168 15.41 -10.41 -24.21
C ASN A 168 15.67 -9.41 -25.37
N ASN A 169 16.03 -8.16 -25.02
CA ASN A 169 16.36 -7.15 -26.02
C ASN A 169 17.50 -7.59 -26.97
N ARG A 170 18.47 -8.38 -26.49
CA ARG A 170 19.57 -8.89 -27.32
C ARG A 170 19.08 -9.91 -28.35
N GLY A 171 18.18 -10.80 -27.94
CA GLY A 171 17.54 -11.78 -28.83
C GLY A 171 16.71 -11.10 -29.90
N VAL A 172 15.95 -10.06 -29.54
CA VAL A 172 15.17 -9.26 -30.51
C VAL A 172 16.08 -8.62 -31.55
N ARG A 173 17.16 -7.96 -31.13
CA ARG A 173 18.14 -7.36 -32.06
C ARG A 173 18.78 -8.39 -32.98
N LYS A 174 19.09 -9.58 -32.46
CA LYS A 174 19.70 -10.62 -33.30
C LYS A 174 18.75 -11.13 -34.38
N ILE A 175 17.46 -11.25 -34.06
CA ILE A 175 16.42 -11.62 -35.02
C ILE A 175 16.26 -10.52 -36.08
N GLU A 176 16.32 -9.26 -35.68
CA GLU A 176 16.28 -8.10 -36.59
C GLU A 176 17.46 -8.12 -37.57
N GLU A 177 18.70 -8.29 -37.08
CA GLU A 177 19.91 -8.42 -37.93
C GLU A 177 19.78 -9.55 -38.97
N ILE A 178 19.23 -10.70 -38.57
CA ILE A 178 19.04 -11.85 -39.46
C ILE A 178 17.96 -11.55 -40.50
N LEU A 179 16.86 -10.90 -40.10
CA LEU A 179 15.77 -10.54 -40.99
C LEU A 179 16.25 -9.55 -42.06
N ASP A 180 17.06 -8.57 -41.69
CA ASP A 180 17.66 -7.63 -42.63
C ASP A 180 18.64 -8.33 -43.59
N ALA A 181 19.41 -9.31 -43.10
CA ALA A 181 20.27 -10.13 -43.96
C ALA A 181 19.47 -10.99 -44.95
N GLU A 182 18.35 -11.58 -44.54
CA GLU A 182 17.43 -12.31 -45.43
C GLU A 182 16.88 -11.39 -46.52
N ASN A 183 16.37 -10.21 -46.15
CA ASN A 183 15.81 -9.25 -47.10
C ASN A 183 16.87 -8.79 -48.11
N ASN A 184 18.08 -8.44 -47.65
CA ASN A 184 19.17 -8.02 -48.53
C ASN A 184 19.64 -9.14 -49.47
N ALA A 185 19.54 -10.41 -49.07
CA ALA A 185 19.88 -11.55 -49.92
C ALA A 185 18.84 -11.78 -51.03
N GLU A 186 17.56 -11.47 -50.80
CA GLU A 186 16.49 -11.64 -51.80
C GLU A 186 16.45 -10.56 -52.89
N PHE A 187 17.04 -9.37 -52.64
CA PHE A 187 17.14 -8.29 -53.64
C PHE A 187 18.51 -8.24 -54.36
N GLY A 188 19.43 -9.15 -54.03
CA GLY A 188 20.81 -9.19 -54.53
C GLY A 188 21.07 -10.11 -55.74
N THR A 189 20.04 -10.64 -56.39
CA THR A 189 20.13 -11.48 -57.61
C THR A 189 19.32 -10.88 -58.74
#